data_AF-A0A1H9MC38-F1
#
_entry.id   AF-A0A1H9MC38-F1
#
_cell.length_a   1.000
_cell.length_b   1.000
_cell.length_c   1.000
_cell.angle_alpha   90.00
_cell.angle_beta   90.00
_cell.angle_gamma   90.00
#
_symmetry.space_group_name_H-M   'P 1'
#
loop_
_entity.id
_entity.type
_entity.pdbx_description
1 polymer ?
#
loop_
_entity_poly.entity_id
_entity_poly.type
_entity_poly.pdbx_seq_one_letter_code
_entity_poly.pdbx_strand_id
1 'polypeptide(L)'
;MDDQTVIRPMPGGRKPRNTATPERRPAEQLPRTDNVQHGQPWRQSPVPEPDYAHSGAGAVAQGATSQGENPLLQLVTPLLSFLGKIQNTVECPDLEEFHRYALDQIQLYESQGWGVPGGRENSEYISYPLCALIDEIVLNTPWGSNSRWGSESLLITRHQEAWGGERFFNFLNELMKRPASNLELLEFYFACLSLGFEGKYRRMANGRRELDRLRSELYILISRHRNYEPEGLSPHWEGVSDRRIGIARYLPFWVIWAFSLFLLMAAFLGFIWKITQESDQVMQQFAGISNTAAIEVTPVNIDRLVAPLYSVAEPDLVPEQLDYFALLEPELVEEIAAGTVELIDEDNQVRLRLRHARLFPSGQADLSHEFVPLVERIGTQLKGVGKPIIVEGHSDNVPIFSTRYPSNWALSQARAKSVAEVLLSQLEEGIVMRVEGKASSAPLVENNSNLNRALNRRVEILLRK
;
A
#
# COMPACT_ATOMS: atom_id res chain seq x y z
N MET A 1 -51.77 0.07 21.28
CA MET A 1 -50.53 0.46 21.99
C MET A 1 -50.06 -0.75 22.77
N ASP A 2 -49.89 -1.90 22.14
CA ASP A 2 -48.82 -2.29 21.20
C ASP A 2 -47.52 -2.55 21.94
N ASP A 3 -47.28 -3.82 22.27
CA ASP A 3 -45.95 -4.40 22.07
C ASP A 3 -46.08 -5.94 21.95
N GLN A 4 -46.16 -6.43 20.71
CA GLN A 4 -46.08 -7.85 20.38
C GLN A 4 -44.64 -8.18 20.02
N THR A 5 -43.95 -8.95 20.87
CA THR A 5 -42.62 -9.49 20.56
C THR A 5 -42.74 -10.65 19.57
N VAL A 6 -42.51 -10.36 18.29
CA VAL A 6 -42.48 -11.34 17.21
C VAL A 6 -41.13 -12.07 17.20
N ILE A 7 -41.12 -13.35 17.56
CA ILE A 7 -39.96 -14.24 17.42
C ILE A 7 -39.99 -14.83 16.00
N ARG A 8 -39.00 -14.48 15.16
CA ARG A 8 -38.80 -15.11 13.85
C ARG A 8 -37.99 -16.40 14.00
N PRO A 9 -38.49 -17.57 13.55
CA PRO A 9 -37.66 -18.77 13.44
C PRO A 9 -36.72 -18.65 12.22
N MET A 10 -35.45 -19.01 12.40
CA MET A 10 -34.52 -19.23 11.29
C MET A 10 -34.90 -20.54 10.57
N PRO A 11 -35.19 -20.52 9.25
CA PRO A 11 -35.46 -21.74 8.51
C PRO A 11 -34.14 -22.47 8.20
N GLY A 12 -34.10 -23.75 8.53
CA GLY A 12 -33.00 -24.65 8.22
C GLY A 12 -32.78 -24.78 6.71
N GLY A 13 -31.55 -24.52 6.28
CA GLY A 13 -31.04 -24.86 4.95
C GLY A 13 -30.01 -25.97 5.04
N ARG A 14 -30.45 -27.23 4.94
CA ARG A 14 -29.57 -28.38 4.64
C ARG A 14 -29.01 -28.20 3.23
N LYS A 15 -27.70 -27.99 3.10
CA LYS A 15 -27.00 -28.20 1.82
C LYS A 15 -27.01 -29.70 1.49
N PRO A 16 -27.32 -30.12 0.26
CA PRO A 16 -27.25 -31.52 -0.12
C PRO A 16 -25.80 -32.00 -0.12
N ARG A 17 -25.59 -33.15 0.53
CA ARG A 17 -24.34 -33.91 0.53
C ARG A 17 -24.20 -34.58 -0.84
N ASN A 18 -23.33 -34.05 -1.70
CA ASN A 18 -22.91 -34.74 -2.91
C ASN A 18 -22.21 -36.05 -2.50
N THR A 19 -22.86 -37.17 -2.79
CA THR A 19 -22.25 -38.49 -2.83
C THR A 19 -21.39 -38.58 -4.10
N ALA A 20 -20.14 -38.16 -3.99
CA ALA A 20 -19.10 -38.56 -4.91
C ALA A 20 -18.15 -39.50 -4.16
N THR A 21 -18.15 -40.76 -4.58
CA THR A 21 -17.17 -41.78 -4.23
C THR A 21 -15.76 -41.22 -4.37
N PRO A 22 -14.85 -41.36 -3.39
CA PRO A 22 -13.47 -40.97 -3.58
C PRO A 22 -12.80 -42.01 -4.49
N GLU A 23 -12.64 -41.62 -5.76
CA GLU A 23 -11.78 -42.30 -6.71
C GLU A 23 -10.34 -42.24 -6.18
N ARG A 24 -9.70 -43.41 -6.01
CA ARG A 24 -8.31 -43.53 -5.57
C ARG A 24 -7.41 -42.82 -6.58
N ARG A 25 -6.80 -41.71 -6.19
CA ARG A 25 -5.64 -41.17 -6.92
C ARG A 25 -4.48 -42.19 -6.82
N PRO A 26 -3.80 -42.53 -7.93
CA PRO A 26 -2.56 -43.29 -7.86
C PRO A 26 -1.52 -42.51 -7.04
N ALA A 27 -0.73 -43.22 -6.24
CA ALA A 27 0.35 -42.65 -5.46
C ALA A 27 1.35 -41.94 -6.38
N GLU A 28 1.50 -40.64 -6.19
CA GLU A 28 2.50 -39.82 -6.87
C GLU A 28 3.87 -40.21 -6.29
N GLN A 29 4.67 -40.89 -7.09
CA GLN A 29 6.04 -41.28 -6.74
C GLN A 29 6.88 -40.01 -6.59
N LEU A 30 7.38 -39.78 -5.37
CA LEU A 30 8.40 -38.77 -5.10
C LEU A 30 9.59 -38.97 -6.05
N PRO A 31 10.14 -37.90 -6.65
CA PRO A 31 11.27 -38.04 -7.55
C PRO A 31 12.49 -38.57 -6.79
N ARG A 32 13.04 -39.69 -7.27
CA ARG A 32 14.37 -40.18 -6.89
C ARG A 32 15.39 -39.13 -7.32
N THR A 33 16.02 -38.46 -6.36
CA THR A 33 17.24 -37.68 -6.60
C THR A 33 18.43 -38.62 -6.59
N ASP A 34 18.75 -39.20 -7.74
CA ASP A 34 20.06 -39.80 -8.01
C ASP A 34 21.07 -38.68 -8.28
N ASN A 35 21.54 -38.01 -7.24
CA ASN A 35 22.79 -37.23 -7.31
C ASN A 35 23.36 -36.95 -5.91
N VAL A 36 24.04 -37.94 -5.33
CA VAL A 36 24.89 -37.72 -4.16
C VAL A 36 26.22 -37.17 -4.66
N GLN A 37 26.33 -35.84 -4.73
CA GLN A 37 27.60 -35.15 -4.86
C GLN A 37 28.12 -34.88 -3.45
N HIS A 38 29.25 -35.51 -3.09
CA HIS A 38 29.93 -35.31 -1.81
C HIS A 38 30.23 -33.83 -1.57
N GLY A 39 29.61 -33.24 -0.54
CA GLY A 39 29.80 -31.84 -0.16
C GLY A 39 29.66 -31.62 1.34
N GLN A 40 30.82 -31.64 2.02
CA GLN A 40 31.16 -31.06 3.34
C GLN A 40 30.29 -31.46 4.56
N PRO A 41 30.85 -32.10 5.60
CA PRO A 41 30.15 -32.27 6.87
C PRO A 41 29.92 -30.89 7.51
N TRP A 42 28.73 -30.71 8.07
CA TRP A 42 28.32 -29.56 8.85
C TRP A 42 29.45 -29.13 9.79
N ARG A 43 30.07 -27.97 9.53
CA ARG A 43 30.96 -27.33 10.52
C ARG A 43 30.09 -27.03 11.74
N GLN A 44 30.27 -27.81 12.79
CA GLN A 44 29.80 -27.44 14.12
C GLN A 44 30.53 -26.14 14.49
N SER A 45 29.80 -25.02 14.49
CA SER A 45 30.27 -23.83 15.21
C SER A 45 30.44 -24.25 16.68
N PRO A 46 31.54 -23.85 17.36
CA PRO A 46 31.71 -24.20 18.75
C PRO A 46 30.56 -23.61 19.55
N VAL A 47 29.84 -24.48 20.26
CA VAL A 47 28.90 -24.10 21.31
C VAL A 47 29.72 -23.26 22.31
N PRO A 48 29.30 -22.04 22.67
CA PRO A 48 29.95 -21.30 23.74
C PRO A 48 29.86 -22.16 25.00
N GLU A 49 31.02 -22.54 25.54
CA GLU A 49 31.12 -23.20 26.83
C GLU A 49 30.41 -22.32 27.87
N PRO A 50 29.48 -22.84 28.68
CA PRO A 50 28.96 -22.08 29.80
C PRO A 50 30.13 -21.81 30.74
N ASP A 51 30.34 -20.53 31.09
CA ASP A 51 31.21 -20.14 32.19
C ASP A 51 30.67 -20.76 33.50
N TYR A 52 31.11 -21.97 33.81
CA TYR A 52 30.96 -22.58 35.13
C TYR A 52 32.00 -21.97 36.08
N ALA A 53 31.97 -20.64 36.22
CA ALA A 53 32.72 -19.94 37.26
C ALA A 53 31.88 -19.95 38.55
N HIS A 54 32.17 -20.94 39.40
CA HIS A 54 31.97 -20.96 40.85
C HIS A 54 30.91 -20.02 41.44
N SER A 55 29.65 -20.48 41.45
CA SER A 55 28.70 -20.13 42.51
C SER A 55 28.18 -21.43 43.10
N GLY A 56 28.43 -21.59 44.41
CA GLY A 56 28.46 -22.89 45.06
C GLY A 56 27.12 -23.62 45.09
N ALA A 57 27.20 -24.94 44.90
CA ALA A 57 26.28 -25.87 45.52
C ALA A 57 26.29 -25.62 47.04
N GLY A 58 25.27 -24.94 47.56
CA GLY A 58 25.19 -24.59 48.98
C GLY A 58 24.23 -23.46 49.37
N ALA A 59 23.41 -22.91 48.47
CA ALA A 59 22.44 -21.87 48.81
C ALA A 59 21.12 -22.04 48.04
N VAL A 60 20.33 -23.06 48.41
CA VAL A 60 18.92 -23.20 47.95
C VAL A 60 17.93 -22.99 49.11
N ALA A 61 18.40 -22.55 50.27
CA ALA A 61 17.52 -22.18 51.37
C ALA A 61 18.07 -20.93 52.03
N GLN A 62 17.19 -19.98 52.33
CA GLN A 62 17.45 -18.73 53.04
C GLN A 62 17.96 -17.60 52.13
N GLY A 63 17.03 -16.87 51.51
CA GLY A 63 17.39 -15.66 50.78
C GLY A 63 16.38 -15.13 49.76
N ALA A 64 15.11 -15.53 49.82
CA ALA A 64 14.05 -14.78 49.15
C ALA A 64 13.04 -14.39 50.23
N THR A 65 13.10 -13.14 50.68
CA THR A 65 11.97 -12.52 51.38
C THR A 65 10.86 -12.34 50.34
N SER A 66 10.04 -13.37 50.24
CA SER A 66 8.91 -13.55 49.34
C SER A 66 7.76 -12.60 49.70
N GLN A 67 7.76 -11.40 49.13
CA GLN A 67 6.55 -10.56 49.07
C GLN A 67 5.51 -11.27 48.18
N GLY A 68 4.75 -12.21 48.73
CA GLY A 68 3.73 -12.96 48.00
C GLY A 68 3.42 -14.38 48.51
N GLU A 69 4.11 -14.89 49.53
CA GLU A 69 3.85 -16.23 50.05
C GLU A 69 2.70 -16.26 51.06
N ASN A 70 1.78 -17.19 50.85
CA ASN A 70 0.68 -17.48 51.76
C ASN A 70 1.21 -18.19 53.01
N PRO A 71 1.08 -17.59 54.22
CA PRO A 71 1.68 -18.14 55.42
C PRO A 71 1.05 -19.47 55.85
N LEU A 72 -0.24 -19.70 55.53
CA LEU A 72 -0.90 -20.98 55.78
C LEU A 72 -0.27 -22.08 54.92
N LEU A 73 -0.10 -21.81 53.63
CA LEU A 73 0.51 -22.79 52.72
C LEU A 73 1.95 -23.07 53.13
N GLN A 74 2.73 -22.04 53.51
CA GLN A 74 4.09 -22.23 54.00
C GLN A 74 4.15 -23.16 55.22
N LEU A 75 3.19 -23.02 56.15
CA LEU A 75 3.11 -23.85 57.34
C LEU A 75 2.77 -25.32 57.02
N VAL A 76 1.82 -25.56 56.11
CA VAL A 76 1.32 -26.90 55.78
C VAL A 76 2.14 -27.59 54.68
N THR A 77 3.03 -26.86 54.00
CA THR A 77 3.88 -27.35 52.90
C THR A 77 4.63 -28.66 53.20
N PRO A 78 5.19 -28.89 54.41
CA PRO A 78 5.86 -30.15 54.73
C PRO A 78 4.93 -31.37 54.61
N LEU A 79 3.70 -31.27 55.11
CA LEU A 79 2.69 -32.33 54.96
C LEU A 79 2.29 -32.53 53.50
N LEU A 80 2.04 -31.46 52.74
CA LEU A 80 1.67 -31.55 51.32
C LEU A 80 2.78 -32.17 50.47
N SER A 81 4.04 -31.82 50.75
CA SER A 81 5.20 -32.34 50.05
C SER A 81 5.41 -33.83 50.31
N PHE A 82 5.15 -34.26 51.55
CA PHE A 82 5.15 -35.69 51.90
C PHE A 82 4.01 -36.44 51.20
N LEU A 83 2.83 -35.84 51.13
CA LEU A 83 1.66 -36.41 50.46
C LEU A 83 1.90 -36.63 48.96
N GLY A 84 2.58 -35.68 48.28
CA GLY A 84 2.99 -35.83 46.89
C GLY A 84 4.00 -36.98 46.65
N LYS A 85 4.82 -37.32 47.65
CA LYS A 85 5.68 -38.52 47.59
C LYS A 85 4.86 -39.78 47.73
N ILE A 86 3.96 -39.85 48.73
CA ILE A 86 3.10 -41.01 48.99
C ILE A 86 2.23 -41.35 47.77
N GLN A 87 1.67 -40.34 47.10
CA GLN A 87 0.79 -40.55 45.95
C GLN A 87 1.45 -41.39 44.83
N ASN A 88 2.79 -41.36 44.74
CA ASN A 88 3.57 -42.06 43.71
C ASN A 88 4.25 -43.34 44.22
N THR A 89 3.96 -43.79 45.44
CA THR A 89 4.55 -45.00 46.03
C THR A 89 3.75 -46.25 45.72
N VAL A 90 4.45 -47.31 45.30
CA VAL A 90 3.86 -48.64 45.05
C VAL A 90 3.87 -49.49 46.31
N GLU A 91 4.87 -49.31 47.18
CA GLU A 91 5.00 -50.01 48.46
C GLU A 91 4.31 -49.24 49.57
N CYS A 92 3.69 -49.97 50.51
CA CYS A 92 3.02 -49.39 51.66
C CYS A 92 4.05 -48.93 52.69
N PRO A 93 4.15 -47.62 53.01
CA PRO A 93 4.96 -47.14 54.12
C PRO A 93 4.33 -47.55 55.47
N ASP A 94 5.02 -47.29 56.58
CA ASP A 94 4.41 -47.42 57.92
C ASP A 94 3.27 -46.41 58.06
N LEU A 95 2.04 -46.89 57.89
CA LEU A 95 0.83 -46.07 57.94
C LEU A 95 0.46 -45.64 59.35
N GLU A 96 0.85 -46.40 60.37
CA GLU A 96 0.53 -46.05 61.76
C GLU A 96 1.41 -44.89 62.21
N GLU A 97 2.69 -44.94 61.88
CA GLU A 97 3.62 -43.82 62.12
C GLU A 97 3.19 -42.58 61.35
N PHE A 98 2.79 -42.72 60.08
CA PHE A 98 2.30 -41.58 59.30
C PHE A 98 0.99 -41.00 59.86
N HIS A 99 0.02 -41.85 60.23
CA HIS A 99 -1.24 -41.40 60.81
C HIS A 99 -1.00 -40.56 62.08
N ARG A 100 -0.14 -41.06 62.98
CA ARG A 100 0.24 -40.35 64.21
C ARG A 100 0.96 -39.04 63.90
N TYR A 101 1.93 -39.07 63.00
CA TYR A 101 2.66 -37.89 62.56
C TYR A 101 1.72 -36.82 61.98
N ALA A 102 0.78 -37.20 61.11
CA ALA A 102 -0.17 -36.27 60.51
C ALA A 102 -1.06 -35.60 61.57
N LEU A 103 -1.57 -36.36 62.55
CA LEU A 103 -2.36 -35.81 63.66
C LEU A 103 -1.53 -34.84 64.52
N ASP A 104 -0.30 -35.23 64.88
CA ASP A 104 0.59 -34.40 65.69
C ASP A 104 0.95 -33.09 64.98
N GLN A 105 1.21 -33.14 63.65
CA GLN A 105 1.48 -31.95 62.85
C GLN A 105 0.26 -31.04 62.76
N ILE A 106 -0.94 -31.59 62.53
CA ILE A 106 -2.19 -30.81 62.48
C ILE A 106 -2.43 -30.12 63.82
N GLN A 107 -2.22 -30.81 64.94
CA GLN A 107 -2.36 -30.23 66.28
C GLN A 107 -1.31 -29.14 66.54
N LEU A 108 -0.07 -29.35 66.07
CA LEU A 108 0.98 -28.34 66.14
C LEU A 108 0.59 -27.08 65.37
N TYR A 109 0.12 -27.22 64.12
CA TYR A 109 -0.29 -26.08 63.29
C TYR A 109 -1.47 -25.31 63.88
N GLU A 110 -2.44 -26.03 64.47
CA GLU A 110 -3.55 -25.42 65.19
C GLU A 110 -3.09 -24.64 66.43
N SER A 111 -2.16 -25.19 67.21
CA SER A 111 -1.59 -24.50 68.38
C SER A 111 -0.91 -23.18 67.99
N GLN A 112 -0.27 -23.16 66.81
CA GLN A 112 0.37 -21.99 66.20
C GLN A 112 -0.65 -21.03 65.55
N GLY A 113 -1.94 -21.37 65.55
CA GLY A 113 -2.99 -20.54 64.95
C GLY A 113 -2.96 -20.52 63.42
N TRP A 114 -2.43 -21.57 62.80
CA TRP A 114 -2.38 -21.77 61.34
C TRP A 114 -1.60 -20.71 60.54
N GLY A 115 -0.86 -19.83 61.21
CA GLY A 115 -0.08 -18.76 60.55
C GLY A 115 -0.92 -17.65 59.92
N VAL A 116 -2.25 -17.63 60.13
CA VAL A 116 -3.17 -16.64 59.54
C VAL A 116 -3.97 -15.87 60.60
N PRO A 117 -4.29 -14.58 60.36
CA PRO A 117 -5.19 -13.83 61.25
C PRO A 117 -6.55 -14.51 61.36
N GLY A 118 -7.01 -14.76 62.60
CA GLY A 118 -8.28 -15.49 62.83
C GLY A 118 -8.21 -17.00 62.59
N GLY A 119 -7.01 -17.57 62.38
CA GLY A 119 -6.86 -19.01 62.13
C GLY A 119 -7.38 -19.92 63.24
N ARG A 120 -7.35 -19.48 64.51
CA ARG A 120 -7.93 -20.24 65.63
C ARG A 120 -9.46 -20.30 65.59
N GLU A 121 -10.11 -19.21 65.19
CA GLU A 121 -11.58 -19.16 65.04
C GLU A 121 -12.04 -19.95 63.81
N ASN A 122 -11.20 -19.95 62.76
CA ASN A 122 -11.45 -20.65 61.51
C ASN A 122 -10.71 -22.00 61.42
N SER A 123 -10.32 -22.61 62.54
CA SER A 123 -9.49 -23.83 62.56
C SER A 123 -10.16 -24.99 61.80
N GLU A 124 -11.49 -25.07 61.84
CA GLU A 124 -12.25 -26.08 61.12
C GLU A 124 -12.17 -25.91 59.60
N TYR A 125 -12.13 -24.67 59.09
CA TYR A 125 -11.99 -24.38 57.65
C TYR A 125 -10.64 -24.82 57.07
N ILE A 126 -9.67 -25.18 57.92
CA ILE A 126 -8.31 -25.57 57.54
C ILE A 126 -8.05 -27.04 57.86
N SER A 127 -8.27 -27.44 59.11
CA SER A 127 -8.03 -28.82 59.56
C SER A 127 -8.89 -29.83 58.80
N TYR A 128 -10.14 -29.51 58.52
CA TYR A 128 -11.05 -30.41 57.83
C TYR A 128 -10.63 -30.69 56.39
N PRO A 129 -10.42 -29.67 55.51
CA PRO A 129 -9.90 -29.92 54.16
C PRO A 129 -8.57 -30.65 54.12
N LEU A 130 -7.68 -30.37 55.09
CA LEU A 130 -6.38 -31.02 55.15
C LEU A 130 -6.53 -32.52 55.45
N CYS A 131 -7.36 -32.88 56.44
CA CYS A 131 -7.69 -34.27 56.71
C CYS A 131 -8.36 -34.93 55.50
N ALA A 132 -9.29 -34.23 54.83
CA ALA A 132 -10.03 -34.75 53.67
C ALA A 132 -9.10 -35.05 52.49
N LEU A 133 -8.15 -34.15 52.23
CA LEU A 133 -7.14 -34.30 51.20
C LEU A 133 -6.23 -35.50 51.49
N ILE A 134 -5.71 -35.60 52.72
CA ILE A 134 -4.81 -36.69 53.12
C ILE A 134 -5.54 -38.04 53.02
N ASP A 135 -6.74 -38.13 53.58
CA ASP A 135 -7.55 -39.36 53.55
C ASP A 135 -7.85 -39.78 52.11
N GLU A 136 -8.23 -38.84 51.23
CA GLU A 136 -8.52 -39.16 49.85
C GLU A 136 -7.28 -39.62 49.07
N ILE A 137 -6.13 -38.96 49.26
CA ILE A 137 -4.89 -39.37 48.59
C ILE A 137 -4.42 -40.74 49.08
N VAL A 138 -4.45 -40.99 50.39
CA VAL A 138 -4.07 -42.29 50.96
C VAL A 138 -5.01 -43.39 50.47
N LEU A 139 -6.32 -43.19 50.51
CA LEU A 139 -7.30 -44.20 50.06
C LEU A 139 -7.24 -44.45 48.53
N ASN A 140 -6.69 -43.50 47.76
CA ASN A 140 -6.49 -43.63 46.32
C ASN A 140 -5.18 -44.33 45.93
N THR A 141 -4.31 -44.67 46.87
CA THR A 141 -3.12 -45.49 46.57
C THR A 141 -3.51 -46.98 46.40
N PRO A 142 -2.67 -47.79 45.71
CA PRO A 142 -2.95 -49.22 45.54
C PRO A 142 -3.13 -50.01 46.84
N TRP A 143 -2.49 -49.56 47.93
CA TRP A 143 -2.49 -50.23 49.24
C TRP A 143 -3.46 -49.58 50.24
N GLY A 144 -3.88 -48.32 50.05
CA GLY A 144 -4.68 -47.58 51.02
C GLY A 144 -6.05 -48.18 51.31
N SER A 145 -6.74 -48.68 50.28
CA SER A 145 -8.05 -49.33 50.42
C SER A 145 -8.02 -50.63 51.22
N ASN A 146 -6.88 -51.33 51.25
CA ASN A 146 -6.69 -52.59 51.99
C ASN A 146 -6.10 -52.36 53.39
N SER A 147 -5.87 -51.10 53.78
CA SER A 147 -5.29 -50.72 55.06
C SER A 147 -6.35 -50.39 56.11
N ARG A 148 -5.91 -50.21 57.37
CA ARG A 148 -6.78 -49.74 58.48
C ARG A 148 -7.22 -48.28 58.31
N TRP A 149 -6.66 -47.54 57.36
CA TRP A 149 -6.97 -46.13 57.12
C TRP A 149 -8.45 -45.90 56.76
N GLY A 150 -9.12 -46.89 56.16
CA GLY A 150 -10.56 -46.80 55.87
C GLY A 150 -11.45 -46.79 57.12
N SER A 151 -11.00 -47.42 58.22
CA SER A 151 -11.72 -47.44 59.50
C SER A 151 -11.24 -46.38 60.49
N GLU A 152 -9.98 -45.96 60.38
CA GLU A 152 -9.31 -45.01 61.27
C GLU A 152 -8.72 -43.86 60.46
N SER A 153 -9.55 -43.21 59.63
CA SER A 153 -9.10 -42.07 58.83
C SER A 153 -8.89 -40.84 59.71
N LEU A 154 -8.16 -39.84 59.21
CA LEU A 154 -7.95 -38.59 59.95
C LEU A 154 -9.28 -37.85 60.17
N LEU A 155 -10.18 -37.85 59.19
CA LEU A 155 -11.53 -37.30 59.33
C LEU A 155 -12.36 -38.03 60.39
N ILE A 156 -12.30 -39.37 60.44
CA ILE A 156 -13.05 -40.15 61.44
C ILE A 156 -12.52 -39.84 62.84
N THR A 157 -11.20 -39.83 62.99
CA THR A 157 -10.52 -39.63 64.27
C THR A 157 -10.73 -38.22 64.82
N ARG A 158 -10.65 -37.19 63.97
CA ARG A 158 -10.67 -35.78 64.39
C ARG A 158 -12.03 -35.10 64.27
N HIS A 159 -12.76 -35.37 63.20
CA HIS A 159 -14.01 -34.69 62.86
C HIS A 159 -15.25 -35.60 63.00
N GLN A 160 -15.09 -36.86 63.42
CA GLN A 160 -16.17 -37.84 63.59
C GLN A 160 -17.02 -38.04 62.33
N GLU A 161 -16.40 -37.85 61.16
CA GLU A 161 -17.05 -37.95 59.86
C GLU A 161 -16.34 -39.01 59.00
N ALA A 162 -17.11 -39.84 58.30
CA ALA A 162 -16.54 -40.91 57.47
C ALA A 162 -16.36 -40.53 55.99
N TRP A 163 -16.95 -39.43 55.53
CA TRP A 163 -16.87 -39.01 54.12
C TRP A 163 -16.78 -37.50 53.97
N GLY A 164 -15.56 -37.00 53.70
CA GLY A 164 -15.25 -35.57 53.70
C GLY A 164 -15.55 -34.79 52.41
N GLY A 165 -16.09 -35.48 51.39
CA GLY A 165 -16.11 -34.98 50.01
C GLY A 165 -17.10 -33.85 49.72
N GLU A 166 -18.08 -33.59 50.59
CA GLU A 166 -19.12 -32.57 50.37
C GLU A 166 -18.91 -31.30 51.20
N ARG A 167 -18.57 -31.46 52.48
CA ARG A 167 -18.38 -30.33 53.41
C ARG A 167 -17.19 -29.45 53.00
N PHE A 168 -16.16 -30.03 52.38
CA PHE A 168 -15.08 -29.27 51.74
C PHE A 168 -15.63 -28.20 50.78
N PHE A 169 -16.55 -28.59 49.89
CA PHE A 169 -17.10 -27.65 48.91
C PHE A 169 -18.11 -26.67 49.53
N ASN A 170 -18.76 -27.06 50.63
CA ASN A 170 -19.61 -26.14 51.39
C ASN A 170 -18.77 -25.01 52.01
N PHE A 171 -17.65 -25.37 52.65
CA PHE A 171 -16.70 -24.39 53.16
C PHE A 171 -16.13 -23.51 52.05
N LEU A 172 -15.73 -24.09 50.92
CA LEU A 172 -15.25 -23.33 49.77
C LEU A 172 -16.27 -22.31 49.29
N ASN A 173 -17.54 -22.71 49.14
CA ASN A 173 -18.62 -21.82 48.72
C ASN A 173 -18.85 -20.68 49.72
N GLU A 174 -18.76 -20.94 51.03
CA GLU A 174 -18.84 -19.88 52.05
C GLU A 174 -17.67 -18.90 51.96
N LEU A 175 -16.44 -19.42 51.78
CA LEU A 175 -15.25 -18.58 51.66
C LEU A 175 -15.28 -17.70 50.40
N MET A 176 -15.80 -18.23 49.29
CA MET A 176 -15.95 -17.51 48.02
C MET A 176 -16.92 -16.31 48.10
N LYS A 177 -17.86 -16.28 49.06
CA LYS A 177 -18.76 -15.13 49.26
C LYS A 177 -18.02 -13.87 49.72
N ARG A 178 -16.87 -14.02 50.39
CA ARG A 178 -16.04 -12.91 50.91
C ARG A 178 -14.57 -13.14 50.52
N PRO A 179 -14.22 -12.95 49.23
CA PRO A 179 -12.90 -13.34 48.73
C PRO A 179 -11.77 -12.50 49.33
N ALA A 180 -11.98 -11.19 49.52
CA ALA A 180 -10.95 -10.28 50.02
C ALA A 180 -10.47 -10.58 51.45
N SER A 181 -11.32 -11.14 52.32
CA SER A 181 -10.94 -11.48 53.70
C SER A 181 -10.38 -12.89 53.84
N ASN A 182 -10.58 -13.74 52.84
CA ASN A 182 -10.32 -15.18 52.91
C ASN A 182 -9.28 -15.63 51.86
N LEU A 183 -8.43 -14.71 51.36
CA LEU A 183 -7.51 -15.00 50.27
C LEU A 183 -6.56 -16.16 50.59
N GLU A 184 -6.01 -16.16 51.79
CA GLU A 184 -5.09 -17.20 52.26
C GLU A 184 -5.76 -18.58 52.32
N LEU A 185 -7.04 -18.62 52.73
CA LEU A 185 -7.83 -19.85 52.75
C LEU A 185 -8.19 -20.30 51.33
N LEU A 186 -8.61 -19.39 50.46
CA LEU A 186 -8.98 -19.71 49.07
C LEU A 186 -7.79 -20.28 48.29
N GLU A 187 -6.59 -19.73 48.48
CA GLU A 187 -5.34 -20.27 47.92
C GLU A 187 -5.03 -21.66 48.45
N PHE A 188 -5.26 -21.92 49.74
CA PHE A 188 -5.12 -23.26 50.32
C PHE A 188 -6.08 -24.28 49.70
N TYR A 189 -7.35 -23.91 49.49
CA TYR A 189 -8.31 -24.78 48.81
C TYR A 189 -7.95 -24.98 47.34
N PHE A 190 -7.45 -23.93 46.67
CA PHE A 190 -6.93 -24.05 45.30
C PHE A 190 -5.75 -25.03 45.22
N ALA A 191 -4.84 -25.00 46.19
CA ALA A 191 -3.75 -25.97 46.29
C ALA A 191 -4.26 -27.40 46.52
N CYS A 192 -5.26 -27.59 47.40
CA CYS A 192 -5.88 -28.91 47.63
C CYS A 192 -6.49 -29.49 46.34
N LEU A 193 -7.24 -28.67 45.58
CA LEU A 193 -7.82 -29.08 44.30
C LEU A 193 -6.73 -29.36 43.25
N SER A 194 -5.64 -28.59 43.25
CA SER A 194 -4.52 -28.77 42.33
C SER A 194 -3.68 -30.02 42.63
N LEU A 195 -3.64 -30.45 43.89
CA LEU A 195 -3.05 -31.73 44.31
C LEU A 195 -3.93 -32.94 43.97
N GLY A 196 -5.16 -32.71 43.47
CA GLY A 196 -6.05 -33.75 42.96
C GLY A 196 -7.18 -34.15 43.90
N PHE A 197 -7.57 -33.28 44.85
CA PHE A 197 -8.80 -33.50 45.62
C PHE A 197 -10.05 -33.42 44.71
N GLU A 198 -10.83 -34.50 44.67
CA GLU A 198 -12.04 -34.63 43.86
C GLU A 198 -13.31 -34.63 44.72
N GLY A 199 -13.27 -35.23 45.92
CA GLY A 199 -14.39 -35.29 46.86
C GLY A 199 -15.69 -35.81 46.22
N LYS A 200 -16.80 -35.08 46.39
CA LYS A 200 -18.12 -35.44 45.83
C LYS A 200 -18.14 -35.55 44.31
N TYR A 201 -17.26 -34.86 43.60
CA TYR A 201 -17.27 -34.82 42.14
C TYR A 201 -16.69 -36.09 41.52
N ARG A 202 -15.91 -36.90 42.26
CA ARG A 202 -15.41 -38.20 41.77
C ARG A 202 -16.51 -39.15 41.31
N ARG A 203 -17.67 -39.12 41.97
CA ARG A 203 -18.82 -40.01 41.68
C ARG A 203 -19.79 -39.43 40.66
N MET A 204 -19.61 -38.19 40.22
CA MET A 204 -20.51 -37.51 39.29
C MET A 204 -20.08 -37.74 37.84
N ALA A 205 -21.02 -38.02 36.95
CA ALA A 205 -20.73 -38.29 35.52
C ALA A 205 -20.00 -37.13 34.81
N ASN A 206 -20.24 -35.88 35.22
CA ASN A 206 -19.58 -34.68 34.70
C ASN A 206 -18.60 -34.04 35.71
N GLY A 207 -18.27 -34.73 36.81
CA GLY A 207 -17.61 -34.12 37.96
C GLY A 207 -16.23 -33.54 37.65
N ARG A 208 -15.43 -34.20 36.80
CA ARG A 208 -14.11 -33.69 36.41
C ARG A 208 -14.17 -32.34 35.70
N ARG A 209 -15.17 -32.15 34.83
CA ARG A 209 -15.41 -30.87 34.14
C ARG A 209 -15.84 -29.77 35.11
N GLU A 210 -16.69 -30.10 36.07
CA GLU A 210 -17.10 -29.14 37.12
C GLU A 210 -15.94 -28.77 38.04
N LEU A 211 -15.06 -29.72 38.40
CA LEU A 211 -13.84 -29.44 39.16
C LEU A 211 -12.88 -28.53 38.39
N ASP A 212 -12.64 -28.79 37.09
CA ASP A 212 -11.79 -27.95 36.27
C ASP A 212 -12.35 -26.53 36.12
N ARG A 213 -13.67 -26.42 35.98
CA ARG A 213 -14.38 -25.13 35.98
C ARG A 213 -14.20 -24.41 37.31
N LEU A 214 -14.47 -25.07 38.43
CA LEU A 214 -14.34 -24.50 39.77
C LEU A 214 -12.90 -24.05 40.05
N ARG A 215 -11.90 -24.85 39.66
CA ARG A 215 -10.47 -24.51 39.79
C ARG A 215 -10.12 -23.27 38.97
N SER A 216 -10.63 -23.16 37.75
CA SER A 216 -10.41 -22.00 36.88
C SER A 216 -11.07 -20.73 37.44
N GLU A 217 -12.30 -20.84 37.94
CA GLU A 217 -13.02 -19.75 38.61
C GLU A 217 -12.27 -19.26 39.85
N LEU A 218 -11.78 -20.19 40.68
CA LEU A 218 -11.00 -19.91 41.88
C LEU A 218 -9.66 -19.24 41.54
N TYR A 219 -8.95 -19.73 40.52
CA TYR A 219 -7.71 -19.13 40.04
C TYR A 219 -7.92 -17.67 39.61
N ILE A 220 -8.92 -17.39 38.79
CA ILE A 220 -9.22 -16.03 38.31
C ILE A 220 -9.58 -15.11 39.49
N LEU A 221 -10.37 -15.61 40.44
CA LEU A 221 -10.77 -14.88 41.63
C LEU A 221 -9.55 -14.51 42.50
N ILE A 222 -8.66 -15.47 42.79
CA ILE A 222 -7.43 -15.25 43.55
C ILE A 222 -6.51 -14.27 42.80
N SER A 223 -6.28 -14.51 41.51
CA SER A 223 -5.39 -13.71 40.66
C SER A 223 -5.81 -12.24 40.64
N ARG A 224 -7.12 -11.97 40.53
CA ARG A 224 -7.68 -10.63 40.55
C ARG A 224 -7.42 -9.89 41.86
N HIS A 225 -7.47 -10.59 42.99
CA HIS A 225 -7.29 -9.98 44.31
C HIS A 225 -5.82 -9.85 44.73
N ARG A 226 -4.95 -10.75 44.29
CA ARG A 226 -3.50 -10.68 44.52
C ARG A 226 -2.77 -9.79 43.50
N ASN A 227 -3.47 -9.34 42.46
CA ASN A 227 -2.91 -8.58 41.34
C ASN A 227 -1.73 -9.33 40.68
N TYR A 228 -1.89 -10.64 40.53
CA TYR A 228 -0.89 -11.51 39.91
C TYR A 228 -0.90 -11.22 38.41
N GLU A 229 0.09 -10.47 37.93
CA GLU A 229 0.37 -10.42 36.50
C GLU A 229 0.83 -11.81 36.08
N PRO A 230 0.27 -12.41 35.00
CA PRO A 230 0.71 -13.71 34.53
C PRO A 230 2.17 -13.61 34.11
N GLU A 231 3.08 -14.04 35.00
CA GLU A 231 4.49 -14.18 34.70
C GLU A 231 4.60 -15.19 33.56
N GLY A 232 5.16 -14.76 32.42
CA GLY A 232 5.23 -15.59 31.23
C GLY A 232 5.91 -16.93 31.56
N LEU A 233 5.35 -18.04 31.09
CA LEU A 233 5.84 -19.41 31.36
C LEU A 233 7.32 -19.63 31.00
N SER A 234 7.90 -18.76 30.17
CA SER A 234 9.34 -18.66 29.99
C SER A 234 9.79 -17.20 30.13
N PRO A 235 10.92 -16.94 30.82
CA PRO A 235 11.50 -15.58 30.96
C PRO A 235 11.74 -14.88 29.61
N HIS A 236 11.93 -15.66 28.54
CA HIS A 236 12.16 -15.19 27.18
C HIS A 236 11.14 -15.81 26.21
N TRP A 237 9.85 -15.73 26.57
CA TRP A 237 8.75 -16.21 25.71
C TRP A 237 8.59 -15.37 24.44
N GLU A 238 9.14 -14.16 24.43
CA GLU A 238 9.29 -13.37 23.22
C GLU A 238 10.26 -14.10 22.29
N GLY A 239 9.70 -14.94 21.42
CA GLY A 239 10.44 -15.49 20.29
C GLY A 239 11.14 -14.35 19.58
N VAL A 240 12.36 -14.63 19.07
CA VAL A 240 13.17 -13.65 18.32
C VAL A 240 12.22 -12.85 17.46
N SER A 241 12.03 -11.58 17.83
CA SER A 241 11.27 -10.68 17.00
C SER A 241 12.08 -10.60 15.73
N ASP A 242 11.69 -11.41 14.73
CA ASP A 242 12.05 -11.16 13.36
C ASP A 242 11.40 -9.82 13.10
N ARG A 243 12.15 -8.78 13.44
CA ARG A 243 11.86 -7.40 13.22
C ARG A 243 11.84 -7.36 11.71
N ARG A 244 10.73 -7.77 11.11
CA ARG A 244 10.52 -7.83 9.67
C ARG A 244 10.86 -6.42 9.25
N ILE A 245 12.08 -6.25 8.76
CA ILE A 245 12.66 -4.94 8.46
C ILE A 245 11.69 -4.36 7.46
N GLY A 246 10.87 -3.44 7.95
CA GLY A 246 9.60 -3.09 7.33
C GLY A 246 9.87 -2.52 5.95
N ILE A 247 9.33 -3.18 4.94
CA ILE A 247 9.10 -2.66 3.58
C ILE A 247 10.39 -2.40 2.76
N ALA A 248 11.55 -2.18 3.39
CA ALA A 248 12.81 -1.84 2.71
C ALA A 248 13.48 -3.01 1.96
N ARG A 249 13.07 -4.27 2.22
CA ARG A 249 13.62 -5.44 1.51
C ARG A 249 12.81 -5.85 0.26
N TYR A 250 11.69 -5.19 -0.02
CA TYR A 250 10.91 -5.39 -1.23
C TYR A 250 10.56 -4.05 -1.88
N LEU A 251 11.57 -3.26 -2.28
CA LEU A 251 11.39 -2.37 -3.43
C LEU A 251 11.63 -3.23 -4.66
N PRO A 252 10.58 -3.88 -5.23
CA PRO A 252 10.75 -4.72 -6.38
C PRO A 252 11.37 -3.90 -7.51
N PHE A 253 12.27 -4.50 -8.28
CA PHE A 253 13.03 -3.81 -9.31
C PHE A 253 12.16 -2.98 -10.27
N TRP A 254 10.92 -3.40 -10.52
CA TRP A 254 9.98 -2.65 -11.37
C TRP A 254 9.67 -1.23 -10.84
N VAL A 255 9.71 -0.99 -9.52
CA VAL A 255 9.47 0.34 -8.94
C VAL A 255 10.66 1.28 -9.24
N ILE A 256 11.88 0.77 -9.17
CA ILE A 256 13.09 1.52 -9.53
C ILE A 256 13.05 1.88 -11.02
N TRP A 257 12.70 0.91 -11.87
CA TRP A 257 12.53 1.14 -13.31
C TRP A 257 11.41 2.13 -13.63
N ALA A 258 10.25 2.02 -12.97
CA ALA A 258 9.14 2.94 -13.16
C ALA A 258 9.49 4.37 -12.73
N PHE A 259 10.17 4.54 -11.59
CA PHE A 259 10.61 5.85 -11.12
C PHE A 259 11.69 6.46 -12.02
N SER A 260 12.67 5.64 -12.46
CA SER A 260 13.69 6.08 -13.41
C SER A 260 13.09 6.52 -14.75
N LEU A 261 12.13 5.76 -15.27
CA LEU A 261 11.39 6.11 -16.49
C LEU A 261 10.58 7.39 -16.32
N PHE A 262 9.89 7.56 -15.19
CA PHE A 262 9.16 8.78 -14.88
C PHE A 262 10.07 10.01 -14.84
N LEU A 263 11.22 9.90 -14.18
CA LEU A 263 12.20 10.98 -14.08
C LEU A 263 12.80 11.34 -15.44
N LEU A 264 13.14 10.33 -16.26
CA LEU A 264 13.61 10.54 -17.63
C LEU A 264 12.53 11.18 -18.51
N MET A 265 11.28 10.76 -18.41
CA MET A 265 10.18 11.35 -19.17
C MET A 265 9.91 12.80 -18.76
N ALA A 266 9.96 13.11 -17.45
CA ALA A 266 9.84 14.47 -16.95
C ALA A 266 10.99 15.36 -17.45
N ALA A 267 12.23 14.86 -17.42
CA ALA A 267 13.38 15.58 -17.96
C ALA A 267 13.26 15.81 -19.47
N PHE A 268 12.84 14.80 -20.23
CA PHE A 268 12.62 14.89 -21.67
C PHE A 268 11.56 15.94 -22.03
N LEU A 269 10.41 15.91 -21.35
CA LEU A 269 9.35 16.91 -21.49
C LEU A 269 9.85 18.32 -21.13
N GLY A 270 10.64 18.45 -20.06
CA GLY A 270 11.26 19.71 -19.67
C GLY A 270 12.23 20.25 -20.73
N PHE A 271 13.07 19.39 -21.32
CA PHE A 271 13.97 19.79 -22.40
C PHE A 271 13.22 20.18 -23.67
N ILE A 272 12.18 19.45 -24.06
CA ILE A 272 11.32 19.83 -25.20
C ILE A 272 10.74 21.23 -24.96
N TRP A 273 10.16 21.45 -23.78
CA TRP A 273 9.56 22.74 -23.45
C TRP A 273 10.58 23.89 -23.50
N LYS A 274 11.78 23.67 -22.96
CA LYS A 274 12.87 24.66 -23.00
C LYS A 274 13.35 24.95 -24.42
N ILE A 275 13.59 23.91 -25.23
CA ILE A 275 14.07 24.06 -26.62
C ILE A 275 13.03 24.81 -27.46
N THR A 276 11.74 24.47 -27.32
CA THR A 276 10.68 25.17 -28.05
C THR A 276 10.65 26.65 -27.72
N GLN A 277 10.75 27.01 -26.43
CA GLN A 277 10.72 28.41 -26.00
C GLN A 277 11.92 29.21 -26.53
N GLU A 278 13.12 28.63 -26.52
CA GLU A 278 14.32 29.27 -27.08
C GLU A 278 14.27 29.35 -28.61
N SER A 279 13.70 28.35 -29.29
CA SER A 279 13.58 28.32 -30.76
C SER A 279 12.71 29.45 -31.31
N ASP A 280 11.60 29.78 -30.63
CA ASP A 280 10.70 30.86 -31.07
C ASP A 280 11.39 32.23 -31.00
N GLN A 281 12.26 32.47 -30.01
CA GLN A 281 13.00 33.73 -29.88
C GLN A 281 14.07 33.89 -30.96
N VAL A 282 14.86 32.83 -31.21
CA VAL A 282 15.88 32.84 -32.26
C VAL A 282 15.23 33.05 -33.63
N MET A 283 14.08 32.41 -33.88
CA MET A 283 13.38 32.57 -35.16
C MET A 283 12.80 33.97 -35.34
N GLN A 284 12.32 34.62 -34.26
CA GLN A 284 11.93 36.03 -34.31
C GLN A 284 13.10 36.96 -34.64
N GLN A 285 14.31 36.67 -34.17
CA GLN A 285 15.51 37.44 -34.53
C GLN A 285 15.86 37.27 -36.01
N PHE A 286 15.81 36.05 -36.56
CA PHE A 286 16.01 35.81 -37.99
C PHE A 286 14.94 36.50 -38.84
N ALA A 287 13.67 36.47 -38.44
CA ALA A 287 12.61 37.19 -39.12
C ALA A 287 12.80 38.72 -39.06
N GLY A 288 13.29 39.26 -37.94
CA GLY A 288 13.66 40.67 -37.79
C GLY A 288 14.78 41.10 -38.74
N ILE A 289 15.80 40.26 -38.91
CA ILE A 289 16.90 40.48 -39.89
C ILE A 289 16.38 40.37 -41.33
N SER A 290 15.45 39.44 -41.60
CA SER A 290 14.87 39.25 -42.94
C SER A 290 14.03 40.45 -43.36
N ASN A 291 13.29 41.05 -42.42
CA ASN A 291 12.42 42.20 -42.70
C ASN A 291 13.20 43.52 -42.81
N THR A 292 14.34 43.66 -42.14
CA THR A 292 15.27 44.80 -42.35
C THR A 292 16.18 44.61 -43.57
N ALA A 293 16.25 43.38 -44.09
CA ALA A 293 16.80 43.06 -45.40
C ALA A 293 15.71 43.05 -46.50
N ALA A 294 14.81 44.04 -46.47
CA ALA A 294 14.48 44.72 -47.72
C ALA A 294 15.80 45.30 -48.23
N ILE A 295 16.60 44.45 -48.87
CA ILE A 295 17.74 44.85 -49.65
C ILE A 295 17.13 45.83 -50.64
N GLU A 296 17.29 47.14 -50.39
CA GLU A 296 17.48 48.10 -51.47
C GLU A 296 18.57 47.50 -52.32
N VAL A 297 18.17 46.71 -53.31
CA VAL A 297 19.00 46.42 -54.45
C VAL A 297 19.09 47.78 -55.11
N THR A 298 20.03 48.60 -54.64
CA THR A 298 20.68 49.55 -55.54
C THR A 298 21.04 48.69 -56.73
N PRO A 299 20.42 48.90 -57.91
CA PRO A 299 20.85 48.15 -59.08
C PRO A 299 22.35 48.44 -59.15
N VAL A 300 23.16 47.39 -58.97
CA VAL A 300 24.57 47.49 -59.27
C VAL A 300 24.60 48.08 -60.67
N ASN A 301 25.23 49.23 -60.84
CA ASN A 301 25.35 49.88 -62.12
C ASN A 301 26.21 48.97 -63.01
N ILE A 302 25.56 48.04 -63.72
CA ILE A 302 26.21 47.06 -64.58
C ILE A 302 26.78 47.77 -65.83
N ASP A 303 26.39 49.02 -66.09
CA ASP A 303 26.92 49.85 -67.19
C ASP A 303 28.43 50.06 -67.11
N ARG A 304 29.06 49.87 -65.93
CA ARG A 304 30.52 49.98 -65.78
C ARG A 304 31.30 48.69 -65.98
N LEU A 305 30.65 47.53 -66.05
CA LEU A 305 31.33 46.24 -66.24
C LEU A 305 31.17 45.65 -67.65
N VAL A 306 30.35 46.28 -68.50
CA VAL A 306 30.23 45.95 -69.91
C VAL A 306 30.37 47.25 -70.71
N ALA A 307 31.59 47.57 -71.12
CA ALA A 307 31.74 48.40 -72.31
C ALA A 307 31.21 47.56 -73.48
N PRO A 308 30.15 47.97 -74.20
CA PRO A 308 29.60 47.17 -75.27
C PRO A 308 30.61 47.13 -76.43
N LEU A 309 31.30 46.01 -76.58
CA LEU A 309 31.81 45.62 -77.88
C LEU A 309 30.57 45.18 -78.68
N TYR A 310 30.11 46.08 -79.55
CA TYR A 310 28.95 45.97 -80.45
C TYR A 310 27.60 46.39 -79.86
N SER A 311 27.05 47.47 -80.43
CA SER A 311 25.65 47.87 -80.31
C SER A 311 24.78 46.92 -81.14
N VAL A 312 24.18 45.94 -80.48
CA VAL A 312 22.96 45.33 -81.02
C VAL A 312 21.84 46.30 -80.69
N ALA A 313 21.14 46.79 -81.70
CA ALA A 313 19.86 47.45 -81.49
C ALA A 313 18.92 46.42 -80.86
N GLU A 314 18.74 46.51 -79.54
CA GLU A 314 17.70 45.74 -78.85
C GLU A 314 16.34 46.21 -79.39
N PRO A 315 15.46 45.29 -79.81
CA PRO A 315 14.07 45.65 -80.04
C PRO A 315 13.47 46.10 -78.71
N ASP A 316 12.69 47.19 -78.73
CA ASP A 316 11.88 47.68 -77.61
C ASP A 316 10.93 46.57 -77.11
N LEU A 317 11.42 45.68 -76.25
CA LEU A 317 10.61 44.81 -75.42
C LEU A 317 10.37 45.55 -74.12
N VAL A 318 9.34 46.40 -74.11
CA VAL A 318 8.69 46.80 -72.87
C VAL A 318 8.26 45.48 -72.20
N PRO A 319 8.81 45.10 -71.03
CA PRO A 319 8.33 43.90 -70.35
C PRO A 319 6.84 44.12 -70.07
N GLU A 320 6.01 43.22 -70.59
CA GLU A 320 4.58 43.19 -70.32
C GLU A 320 4.39 43.04 -68.81
N GLN A 321 4.15 44.17 -68.14
CA GLN A 321 3.92 44.21 -66.70
C GLN A 321 2.54 43.60 -66.46
N LEU A 322 2.49 42.30 -66.16
CA LEU A 322 1.24 41.60 -65.86
C LEU A 322 0.59 42.27 -64.65
N ASP A 323 -0.56 42.89 -64.89
CA ASP A 323 -1.38 43.47 -63.84
C ASP A 323 -2.21 42.37 -63.17
N TYR A 324 -1.64 41.76 -62.12
CA TYR A 324 -2.34 40.75 -61.33
C TYR A 324 -3.58 41.29 -60.62
N PHE A 325 -3.64 42.60 -60.34
CA PHE A 325 -4.79 43.18 -59.68
C PHE A 325 -5.99 43.15 -60.63
N ALA A 326 -5.80 43.63 -61.87
CA ALA A 326 -6.83 43.60 -62.91
C ALA A 326 -7.27 42.16 -63.29
N LEU A 327 -6.38 41.17 -63.15
CA LEU A 327 -6.69 39.76 -63.41
C LEU A 327 -7.54 39.11 -62.30
N LEU A 328 -7.22 39.39 -61.04
CA LEU A 328 -7.81 38.70 -59.89
C LEU A 328 -9.02 39.41 -59.29
N GLU A 329 -9.11 40.73 -59.39
CA GLU A 329 -10.23 41.53 -58.86
C GLU A 329 -11.60 41.06 -59.37
N PRO A 330 -11.86 40.89 -60.70
CA PRO A 330 -13.20 40.54 -61.19
C PRO A 330 -13.64 39.14 -60.76
N GLU A 331 -12.68 38.24 -60.55
CA GLU A 331 -12.92 36.84 -60.20
C GLU A 331 -13.16 36.63 -58.71
N LEU A 332 -12.80 37.58 -57.85
CA LEU A 332 -12.86 37.46 -56.39
C LEU A 332 -13.83 38.46 -55.72
N VAL A 333 -14.70 39.12 -56.50
CA VAL A 333 -15.62 40.16 -56.01
C VAL A 333 -16.48 39.68 -54.83
N GLU A 334 -17.01 38.45 -54.90
CA GLU A 334 -17.86 37.90 -53.85
C GLU A 334 -17.08 37.68 -52.53
N GLU A 335 -15.87 37.14 -52.63
CA GLU A 335 -15.03 36.88 -51.46
C GLU A 335 -14.41 38.14 -50.86
N ILE A 336 -14.16 39.16 -51.68
CA ILE A 336 -13.77 40.50 -51.26
C ILE A 336 -14.93 41.16 -50.52
N ALA A 337 -16.15 41.11 -51.06
CA ALA A 337 -17.35 41.63 -50.39
C ALA A 337 -17.67 40.91 -49.08
N ALA A 338 -17.40 39.60 -49.01
CA ALA A 338 -17.55 38.79 -47.80
C ALA A 338 -16.42 38.99 -46.76
N GLY A 339 -15.39 39.77 -47.10
CA GLY A 339 -14.22 40.03 -46.25
C GLY A 339 -13.34 38.80 -46.01
N THR A 340 -13.46 37.78 -46.86
CA THR A 340 -12.68 36.53 -46.79
C THR A 340 -11.30 36.71 -47.42
N VAL A 341 -11.27 37.43 -48.55
CA VAL A 341 -10.05 37.78 -49.29
C VAL A 341 -9.91 39.30 -49.30
N GLU A 342 -8.68 39.79 -49.17
CA GLU A 342 -8.32 41.19 -49.33
C GLU A 342 -7.19 41.27 -50.36
N LEU A 343 -7.42 42.02 -51.45
CA LEU A 343 -6.46 42.20 -52.53
C LEU A 343 -5.81 43.58 -52.38
N ILE A 344 -4.48 43.62 -52.29
CA ILE A 344 -3.71 44.84 -52.10
C ILE A 344 -2.74 44.99 -53.26
N ASP A 345 -2.85 46.10 -53.98
CA ASP A 345 -1.93 46.44 -55.05
C ASP A 345 -0.76 47.28 -54.50
N GLU A 346 0.46 46.74 -54.55
CA GLU A 346 1.69 47.44 -54.18
C GLU A 346 2.53 47.70 -55.45
N ASP A 347 3.49 48.65 -55.39
CA ASP A 347 4.25 49.10 -56.58
C ASP A 347 4.96 47.96 -57.34
N ASN A 348 5.49 46.97 -56.61
CA ASN A 348 6.27 45.85 -57.17
C ASN A 348 5.62 44.47 -57.00
N GLN A 349 4.47 44.37 -56.33
CA GLN A 349 3.81 43.08 -56.08
C GLN A 349 2.31 43.25 -55.79
N VAL A 350 1.53 42.21 -56.06
CA VAL A 350 0.14 42.09 -55.61
C VAL A 350 0.08 41.12 -54.44
N ARG A 351 -0.51 41.56 -53.34
CA ARG A 351 -0.67 40.77 -52.11
C ARG A 351 -2.12 40.37 -51.97
N LEU A 352 -2.37 39.07 -52.06
CA LEU A 352 -3.68 38.46 -51.80
C LEU A 352 -3.69 37.89 -50.38
N ARG A 353 -4.49 38.48 -49.49
CA ARG A 353 -4.57 38.12 -48.08
C ARG A 353 -5.82 37.30 -47.81
N LEU A 354 -5.62 36.10 -47.29
CA LEU A 354 -6.66 35.15 -46.90
C LEU A 354 -6.79 35.14 -45.37
N ARG A 355 -7.97 35.49 -44.84
CA ARG A 355 -8.17 35.59 -43.37
C ARG A 355 -8.40 34.22 -42.73
N HIS A 356 -7.61 33.89 -41.71
CA HIS A 356 -7.48 32.53 -41.16
C HIS A 356 -8.70 31.95 -40.47
N ALA A 357 -9.58 32.78 -39.89
CA ALA A 357 -10.62 32.32 -38.97
C ALA A 357 -11.58 31.26 -39.54
N ARG A 358 -11.66 31.11 -40.87
CA ARG A 358 -12.44 30.08 -41.56
C ARG A 358 -11.61 29.10 -42.41
N LEU A 359 -10.35 29.41 -42.71
CA LEU A 359 -9.51 28.62 -43.63
C LEU A 359 -8.98 27.33 -43.01
N PHE A 360 -8.67 27.34 -41.71
CA PHE A 360 -8.10 26.18 -41.03
C PHE A 360 -8.76 25.98 -39.65
N PRO A 361 -9.11 24.73 -39.29
CA PRO A 361 -9.51 24.41 -37.93
C PRO A 361 -8.43 24.77 -36.89
N SER A 362 -8.85 24.99 -35.65
CA SER A 362 -7.92 25.32 -34.55
C SER A 362 -6.87 24.22 -34.38
N GLY A 363 -5.58 24.61 -34.33
CA GLY A 363 -4.45 23.68 -34.18
C GLY A 363 -4.12 22.81 -35.42
N GLN A 364 -4.84 22.97 -36.53
CA GLN A 364 -4.60 22.21 -37.77
C GLN A 364 -3.99 23.09 -38.86
N ALA A 365 -3.32 22.43 -39.81
CA ALA A 365 -2.72 23.06 -40.99
C ALA A 365 -3.41 22.66 -42.29
N ASP A 366 -4.29 21.65 -42.27
CA ASP A 366 -5.02 21.20 -43.44
C ASP A 366 -6.10 22.24 -43.80
N LEU A 367 -6.12 22.64 -45.08
CA LEU A 367 -7.08 23.62 -45.59
C LEU A 367 -8.50 23.04 -45.50
N SER A 368 -9.44 23.82 -44.98
CA SER A 368 -10.85 23.42 -44.90
C SER A 368 -11.40 23.11 -46.30
N HIS A 369 -12.13 22.01 -46.45
CA HIS A 369 -12.73 21.59 -47.72
C HIS A 369 -13.60 22.67 -48.38
N GLU A 370 -14.21 23.55 -47.59
CA GLU A 370 -15.00 24.69 -48.09
C GLU A 370 -14.16 25.70 -48.89
N PHE A 371 -12.87 25.83 -48.56
CA PHE A 371 -11.98 26.85 -49.13
C PHE A 371 -11.03 26.31 -50.20
N VAL A 372 -10.98 24.98 -50.42
CA VAL A 372 -10.23 24.38 -51.53
C VAL A 372 -10.67 24.97 -52.88
N PRO A 373 -11.98 25.07 -53.21
CA PRO A 373 -12.41 25.61 -54.51
C PRO A 373 -12.00 27.07 -54.74
N LEU A 374 -11.90 27.87 -53.67
CA LEU A 374 -11.45 29.26 -53.76
C LEU A 374 -9.96 29.32 -54.16
N VAL A 375 -9.13 28.52 -53.51
CA VAL A 375 -7.68 28.47 -53.81
C VAL A 375 -7.44 27.89 -55.20
N GLU A 376 -8.23 26.91 -55.64
CA GLU A 376 -8.17 26.37 -57.01
C GLU A 376 -8.55 27.41 -58.07
N ARG A 377 -9.56 28.24 -57.82
CA ARG A 377 -9.93 29.37 -58.70
C ARG A 377 -8.80 30.38 -58.83
N ILE A 378 -8.17 30.76 -57.71
CA ILE A 378 -7.00 31.64 -57.72
C ILE A 378 -5.87 31.01 -58.55
N GLY A 379 -5.56 29.73 -58.32
CA GLY A 379 -4.54 29.00 -59.08
C GLY A 379 -4.86 28.93 -60.58
N THR A 380 -6.13 28.78 -60.94
CA THR A 380 -6.58 28.76 -62.36
C THR A 380 -6.38 30.10 -63.05
N GLN A 381 -6.64 31.22 -62.37
CA GLN A 381 -6.38 32.55 -62.94
C GLN A 381 -4.89 32.83 -63.09
N LEU A 382 -4.06 32.20 -62.26
CA LEU A 382 -2.61 32.31 -62.34
C LEU A 382 -1.97 31.34 -63.35
N LYS A 383 -2.76 30.57 -64.12
CA LYS A 383 -2.24 29.75 -65.24
C LYS A 383 -1.64 30.65 -66.32
N GLY A 384 -0.49 30.26 -66.86
CA GLY A 384 0.28 31.05 -67.83
C GLY A 384 1.12 32.18 -67.23
N VAL A 385 1.04 32.41 -65.90
CA VAL A 385 1.91 33.36 -65.20
C VAL A 385 3.25 32.70 -64.91
N GLY A 386 4.29 33.04 -65.68
CA GLY A 386 5.64 32.50 -65.53
C GLY A 386 6.46 33.07 -64.35
N LYS A 387 5.87 33.86 -63.46
CA LYS A 387 6.59 34.53 -62.36
C LYS A 387 6.54 33.73 -61.05
N PRO A 388 7.56 33.87 -60.18
CA PRO A 388 7.59 33.19 -58.88
C PRO A 388 6.47 33.64 -57.94
N ILE A 389 5.87 32.70 -57.23
CA ILE A 389 4.80 32.92 -56.24
C ILE A 389 5.35 32.65 -54.84
N ILE A 390 5.06 33.54 -53.88
CA ILE A 390 5.44 33.33 -52.47
C ILE A 390 4.17 33.19 -51.64
N VAL A 391 4.08 32.11 -50.85
CA VAL A 391 2.97 31.88 -49.91
C VAL A 391 3.50 32.02 -48.49
N GLU A 392 3.01 33.01 -47.76
CA GLU A 392 3.41 33.32 -46.39
C GLU A 392 2.30 32.96 -45.39
N GLY A 393 2.63 32.20 -44.35
CA GLY A 393 1.71 31.87 -43.26
C GLY A 393 2.02 32.69 -42.01
N HIS A 394 1.00 33.28 -41.40
CA HIS A 394 1.13 34.05 -40.16
C HIS A 394 0.26 33.45 -39.04
N SER A 395 0.74 33.59 -37.80
CA SER A 395 0.05 33.15 -36.58
C SER A 395 -0.08 34.31 -35.57
N ASP A 396 -0.87 34.08 -34.52
CA ASP A 396 -0.87 34.97 -33.36
C ASP A 396 0.33 34.66 -32.42
N ASN A 397 0.42 35.43 -31.33
CA ASN A 397 1.48 35.30 -30.33
C ASN A 397 1.15 34.30 -29.20
N VAL A 398 0.05 33.54 -29.29
CA VAL A 398 -0.31 32.57 -28.26
C VAL A 398 0.45 31.27 -28.53
N PRO A 399 1.32 30.80 -27.63
CA PRO A 399 2.07 29.57 -27.86
C PRO A 399 1.12 28.37 -28.05
N ILE A 400 1.44 27.52 -29.02
CA ILE A 400 0.72 26.27 -29.24
C ILE A 400 1.53 25.09 -28.70
N PHE A 401 0.82 24.11 -28.15
CA PHE A 401 1.38 22.81 -27.81
C PHE A 401 0.50 21.74 -28.45
N SER A 402 0.95 21.22 -29.59
CA SER A 402 0.25 20.14 -30.30
C SER A 402 1.22 18.99 -30.60
N THR A 403 0.68 17.77 -30.72
CA THR A 403 1.48 16.59 -31.05
C THR A 403 2.07 16.65 -32.45
N ARG A 404 1.44 17.39 -33.37
CA ARG A 404 1.84 17.49 -34.78
C ARG A 404 2.72 18.71 -35.08
N TYR A 405 2.48 19.83 -34.42
CA TYR A 405 3.21 21.08 -34.64
C TYR A 405 3.81 21.59 -33.32
N PRO A 406 5.15 21.60 -33.20
CA PRO A 406 5.83 21.95 -31.96
C PRO A 406 5.88 23.45 -31.67
N SER A 407 5.67 24.31 -32.68
CA SER A 407 5.70 25.76 -32.55
C SER A 407 4.76 26.46 -33.51
N ASN A 408 4.44 27.72 -33.21
CA ASN A 408 3.64 28.59 -34.07
C ASN A 408 4.27 28.79 -35.45
N TRP A 409 5.60 28.82 -35.51
CA TRP A 409 6.34 28.85 -36.76
C TRP A 409 6.05 27.61 -37.62
N ALA A 410 6.20 26.41 -37.03
CA ALA A 410 5.94 25.15 -37.74
C ALA A 410 4.48 25.05 -38.22
N LEU A 411 3.52 25.50 -37.41
CA LEU A 411 2.11 25.55 -37.81
C LEU A 411 1.86 26.54 -38.96
N SER A 412 2.46 27.73 -38.90
CA SER A 412 2.32 28.74 -39.94
C SER A 412 2.94 28.31 -41.28
N GLN A 413 4.11 27.65 -41.23
CA GLN A 413 4.76 27.08 -42.41
C GLN A 413 3.93 25.95 -43.04
N ALA A 414 3.38 25.05 -42.21
CA ALA A 414 2.55 23.95 -42.69
C ALA A 414 1.24 24.44 -43.35
N ARG A 415 0.64 25.52 -42.83
CA ARG A 415 -0.55 26.16 -43.42
C ARG A 415 -0.26 26.79 -44.77
N ALA A 416 0.84 27.54 -44.86
CA ALA A 416 1.32 28.10 -46.11
C ALA A 416 1.60 26.99 -47.14
N LYS A 417 2.19 25.87 -46.69
CA LYS A 417 2.45 24.70 -47.53
C LYS A 417 1.16 24.06 -48.06
N SER A 418 0.12 23.94 -47.22
CA SER A 418 -1.15 23.35 -47.64
C SER A 418 -1.86 24.20 -48.70
N VAL A 419 -1.81 25.54 -48.58
CA VAL A 419 -2.33 26.45 -49.61
C VAL A 419 -1.49 26.37 -50.89
N ALA A 420 -0.17 26.32 -50.74
CA ALA A 420 0.76 26.15 -51.85
C ALA A 420 0.51 24.86 -52.64
N GLU A 421 0.27 23.72 -51.97
CA GLU A 421 -0.03 22.45 -52.62
C GLU A 421 -1.32 22.51 -53.45
N VAL A 422 -2.37 23.16 -52.94
CA VAL A 422 -3.63 23.36 -53.69
C VAL A 422 -3.41 24.29 -54.88
N LEU A 423 -2.67 25.39 -54.73
CA LEU A 423 -2.33 26.29 -55.84
C LEU A 423 -1.54 25.56 -56.92
N LEU A 424 -0.51 24.80 -56.52
CA LEU A 424 0.40 24.10 -57.44
C LEU A 424 -0.34 23.03 -58.25
N SER A 425 -1.40 22.42 -57.70
CA SER A 425 -2.26 21.48 -58.43
C SER A 425 -2.95 22.10 -59.66
N GLN A 426 -3.08 23.42 -59.70
CA GLN A 426 -3.68 24.16 -60.81
C GLN A 426 -2.65 24.87 -61.70
N LEU A 427 -1.38 24.93 -61.32
CA LEU A 427 -0.36 25.68 -62.07
C LEU A 427 0.38 24.79 -63.07
N GLU A 428 1.01 25.39 -64.08
CA GLU A 428 1.83 24.69 -65.06
C GLU A 428 3.15 24.18 -64.45
N GLU A 429 3.70 23.10 -65.03
CA GLU A 429 5.00 22.57 -64.63
C GLU A 429 6.10 23.61 -64.84
N GLY A 430 6.88 23.90 -63.79
CA GLY A 430 8.03 24.82 -63.86
C GLY A 430 7.87 26.15 -63.11
N ILE A 431 6.68 26.45 -62.56
CA ILE A 431 6.51 27.64 -61.71
C ILE A 431 7.24 27.47 -60.38
N VAL A 432 8.07 28.46 -60.05
CA VAL A 432 8.81 28.48 -58.78
C VAL A 432 7.90 29.01 -57.67
N MET A 433 7.54 28.13 -56.73
CA MET A 433 6.78 28.50 -55.54
C MET A 433 7.65 28.46 -54.28
N ARG A 434 7.61 29.52 -53.48
CA ARG A 434 8.27 29.59 -52.16
C ARG A 434 7.24 29.60 -51.06
N VAL A 435 7.49 28.83 -50.00
CA VAL A 435 6.60 28.72 -48.84
C VAL A 435 7.34 29.17 -47.60
N GLU A 436 6.79 30.16 -46.90
CA GLU A 436 7.42 30.75 -45.71
C GLU A 436 6.45 30.79 -44.51
N GLY A 437 6.90 30.34 -43.35
CA GLY A 437 6.21 30.54 -42.08
C GLY A 437 6.76 31.78 -41.37
N LYS A 438 5.91 32.77 -41.09
CA LYS A 438 6.28 34.00 -40.38
C LYS A 438 5.86 34.00 -38.91
N ALA A 439 5.12 32.98 -38.44
CA ALA A 439 4.62 32.94 -37.06
C ALA A 439 3.99 34.30 -36.65
N SER A 440 4.35 34.82 -35.47
CA SER A 440 3.96 36.13 -34.96
C SER A 440 4.92 37.28 -35.30
N SER A 441 5.90 37.08 -36.21
CA SER A 441 7.00 38.04 -36.42
C SER A 441 6.61 39.29 -37.23
N ALA A 442 5.48 39.24 -37.94
CA ALA A 442 4.94 40.34 -38.74
C ALA A 442 3.43 40.51 -38.47
N PRO A 443 3.05 41.00 -37.27
CA PRO A 443 1.65 41.23 -36.92
C PRO A 443 1.08 42.38 -37.75
N LEU A 444 -0.16 42.22 -38.25
CA LEU A 444 -0.90 43.29 -38.92
C LEU A 444 -1.43 44.32 -37.92
N VAL A 445 -1.88 43.83 -36.77
CA VAL A 445 -2.41 44.63 -35.65
C VAL A 445 -1.82 44.10 -34.34
N GLU A 446 -1.77 44.92 -33.29
CA GLU A 446 -1.30 44.45 -31.97
C GLU A 446 -2.10 43.24 -31.46
N ASN A 447 -1.41 42.23 -30.90
CA ASN A 447 -2.03 40.99 -30.38
C ASN A 447 -2.79 41.17 -29.04
N ASN A 448 -3.37 42.35 -28.79
CA ASN A 448 -3.97 42.74 -27.52
C ASN A 448 -5.41 42.21 -27.30
N SER A 449 -6.13 41.81 -28.36
CA SER A 449 -7.50 41.30 -28.28
C SER A 449 -7.69 40.00 -29.07
N ASN A 450 -8.74 39.24 -28.75
CA ASN A 450 -9.10 38.03 -29.52
C ASN A 450 -9.39 38.35 -30.99
N LEU A 451 -10.01 39.50 -31.27
CA LEU A 451 -10.28 39.98 -32.62
C LEU A 451 -8.97 40.26 -33.36
N ASN A 452 -8.04 41.01 -32.75
CA ASN A 452 -6.77 41.35 -33.39
C ASN A 452 -5.88 40.11 -33.60
N ARG A 453 -5.88 39.16 -32.66
CA ARG A 453 -5.24 37.86 -32.85
C ARG A 453 -5.82 37.09 -34.04
N ALA A 454 -7.15 37.13 -34.22
CA ALA A 454 -7.79 36.51 -35.37
C ALA A 454 -7.41 37.16 -36.71
N LEU A 455 -7.14 38.48 -36.73
CA LEU A 455 -6.63 39.19 -37.91
C LEU A 455 -5.16 38.84 -38.23
N ASN A 456 -4.35 38.59 -37.20
CA ASN A 456 -2.94 38.24 -37.38
C ASN A 456 -2.74 36.82 -37.87
N ARG A 457 -3.67 35.91 -37.55
CA ARG A 457 -3.74 34.62 -38.21
C ARG A 457 -4.22 34.86 -39.66
N ARG A 458 -3.35 34.62 -40.64
CA ARG A 458 -3.65 34.81 -42.07
C ARG A 458 -2.67 34.04 -42.94
N VAL A 459 -3.04 33.82 -44.19
CA VAL A 459 -2.13 33.38 -45.25
C VAL A 459 -2.10 34.45 -46.33
N GLU A 460 -0.92 34.82 -46.78
CA GLU A 460 -0.73 35.82 -47.83
C GLU A 460 -0.06 35.17 -49.04
N ILE A 461 -0.56 35.49 -50.23
CA ILE A 461 0.01 35.06 -51.50
C ILE A 461 0.56 36.31 -52.17
N LEU A 462 1.87 36.33 -52.42
CA LEU A 462 2.59 37.45 -53.01
C LEU A 462 2.95 37.12 -54.45
N LEU A 463 2.52 37.99 -55.36
CA LEU A 463 2.75 37.89 -56.79
C LEU A 463 3.63 39.07 -57.21
N ARG A 464 4.85 38.81 -57.68
CA ARG A 464 5.78 39.89 -58.11
C ARG A 464 5.42 40.40 -59.50
N LYS A 465 5.27 41.72 -59.65
CA LYS A 465 4.90 42.42 -60.89
C LYS A 465 5.96 42.38 -61.96
#